data_AF-X0VCS9-F1
#
_entry.id   AF-X0VCS9-F1
#
_cell.length_a   1.000
_cell.length_b   1.000
_cell.length_c   1.000
_cell.angle_alpha   90.00
_cell.angle_beta   90.00
_cell.angle_gamma   90.00
#
_symmetry.space_group_name_H-M   'P 1'
#
loop_
_entity.id
_entity.type
_entity.pdbx_description
1 polymer ?
#
loop_
_entity_poly.entity_id
_entity_poly.type
_entity_poly.pdbx_seq_one_letter_code
_entity_poly.pdbx_strand_id
1 'polypeptide(L)'
;MKRASLTLIELLIVIAVIAMLIGIVLPVLHIARQQARAVACGLNLKQLSLALTTYCQENETFPHGFDDSPGSLVEPPGDYIGDSTYDKMGWWWFHFLANILGKD
;
A
#
# COMPACT_ATOMS: atom_id res chain seq x y z
N MET A 1 35.74 44.60 13.37
CA MET A 1 34.79 43.71 12.66
C MET A 1 33.47 44.47 12.52
N LYS A 2 33.09 44.88 11.30
CA LYS A 2 31.83 45.60 11.09
C LYS A 2 30.68 44.59 11.13
N ARG A 3 29.78 44.72 12.11
CA ARG A 3 28.51 43.97 12.13
C ARG A 3 27.60 44.62 11.09
N ALA A 4 27.13 43.83 10.12
CA ALA A 4 26.08 44.26 9.20
C ALA A 4 24.77 44.34 9.99
N SER A 5 24.22 45.54 10.12
CA SER A 5 22.89 45.76 10.71
C SER A 5 21.85 45.54 9.60
N LEU A 6 21.18 44.39 9.63
CA LEU A 6 20.04 44.12 8.75
C LEU A 6 18.96 45.18 8.97
N THR A 7 18.44 45.72 7.87
CA THR A 7 17.31 46.64 7.94
C THR A 7 16.02 45.84 8.12
N LEU A 8 15.05 46.37 8.89
CA LEU A 8 13.77 45.69 9.15
C LEU A 8 13.02 45.34 7.85
N ILE A 9 13.17 46.18 6.81
CA ILE A 9 12.58 45.96 5.50
C ILE A 9 13.17 44.75 4.77
N GLU A 10 14.46 44.50 4.95
CA GLU A 10 15.17 43.38 4.31
C GLU A 10 14.69 42.04 4.88
N LEU A 11 14.47 41.97 6.20
CA LEU A 11 13.86 40.80 6.83
C LEU A 11 12.38 40.63 6.42
N LEU A 12 11.64 41.72 6.30
CA LEU A 12 10.22 41.71 5.95
C LEU A 12 9.95 41.17 4.54
N ILE A 13 10.77 41.55 3.56
CA ILE A 13 10.62 41.08 2.18
C ILE A 13 10.89 39.58 2.10
N VAL A 14 11.88 39.08 2.84
CA VAL A 14 12.24 37.65 2.84
C VAL A 14 11.08 36.80 3.34
N ILE A 15 10.46 37.16 4.46
CA ILE A 15 9.32 36.40 4.99
C ILE A 15 8.10 36.49 4.07
N ALA A 16 7.90 37.63 3.38
CA ALA A 16 6.81 37.80 2.42
C ALA A 16 6.95 36.84 1.22
N VAL A 17 8.16 36.72 0.66
CA VAL A 17 8.42 35.80 -0.44
C VAL A 17 8.28 34.34 0.01
N ILE A 18 8.78 33.97 1.20
CA ILE A 18 8.62 32.61 1.74
C ILE A 18 7.14 32.25 1.92
N ALA A 19 6.33 33.16 2.47
CA ALA A 19 4.91 32.95 2.68
C ALA A 19 4.15 32.76 1.34
N MET A 20 4.50 33.54 0.31
CA MET A 20 3.94 33.40 -1.03
C MET A 20 4.26 32.02 -1.65
N LEU A 21 5.52 31.58 -1.53
CA LEU A 21 5.93 30.27 -2.04
C LEU A 21 5.21 29.11 -1.31
N ILE A 22 5.15 29.15 0.02
CA ILE A 22 4.46 28.12 0.81
C ILE A 22 2.96 28.10 0.50
N GLY A 23 2.35 29.27 0.30
CA GLY A 23 0.93 29.40 -0.06
C GLY A 23 0.57 28.64 -1.34
N ILE A 24 1.50 28.51 -2.29
CA ILE A 24 1.32 27.75 -3.53
C ILE A 24 1.60 26.24 -3.32
N VAL A 25 2.58 25.90 -2.48
CA VAL A 25 3.03 24.50 -2.28
C VAL A 25 2.02 23.66 -1.48
N LEU A 26 1.40 24.23 -0.45
CA LEU A 26 0.45 23.50 0.42
C LEU A 26 -0.74 22.86 -0.33
N PRO A 27 -1.51 23.57 -1.16
CA PRO A 27 -2.64 22.96 -1.87
C PRO A 27 -2.19 21.86 -2.84
N VAL A 28 -1.04 22.06 -3.51
CA VAL A 28 -0.47 21.07 -4.44
C VAL A 28 -0.04 19.80 -3.70
N LEU A 29 0.53 19.93 -2.50
CA LEU A 29 0.94 18.79 -1.68
C LEU A 29 -0.25 17.90 -1.29
N HIS A 30 -1.41 18.48 -1.00
CA HIS A 30 -2.60 17.70 -0.66
C HIS A 30 -3.09 16.85 -1.84
N ILE A 31 -3.12 17.42 -3.04
CA ILE A 31 -3.51 16.71 -4.27
C ILE A 31 -2.51 15.58 -4.56
N ALA A 32 -1.20 15.86 -4.46
CA ALA A 32 -0.17 14.85 -4.68
C ALA A 32 -0.29 13.65 -3.73
N ARG A 33 -0.63 13.86 -2.45
CA ARG A 33 -0.84 12.76 -1.49
C ARG A 33 -2.07 11.92 -1.83
N GLN A 34 -3.15 12.53 -2.29
CA GLN A 34 -4.34 11.80 -2.73
C GLN A 34 -4.04 10.95 -3.96
N GLN A 35 -3.33 11.51 -4.94
CA GLN A 35 -2.86 10.78 -6.12
C GLN A 35 -1.92 9.63 -5.75
N ALA A 36 -0.97 9.85 -4.84
CA ALA A 36 -0.06 8.80 -4.36
C ALA A 36 -0.81 7.63 -3.71
N ARG A 37 -1.86 7.91 -2.91
CA ARG A 37 -2.73 6.88 -2.33
C ARG A 37 -3.48 6.09 -3.40
N ALA A 38 -4.02 6.79 -4.42
CA ALA A 38 -4.70 6.15 -5.53
C ALA A 38 -3.76 5.24 -6.34
N VAL A 39 -2.54 5.72 -6.62
CA VAL A 39 -1.49 4.93 -7.31
C VAL A 39 -1.08 3.72 -6.48
N ALA A 40 -0.84 3.88 -5.18
CA ALA A 40 -0.51 2.77 -4.29
C ALA A 40 -1.62 1.71 -4.25
N CYS A 41 -2.89 2.12 -4.16
CA CYS A 41 -4.03 1.21 -4.25
C CYS A 41 -4.06 0.48 -5.60
N GLY A 42 -3.84 1.20 -6.70
CA GLY A 42 -3.78 0.61 -8.04
C GLY A 42 -2.63 -0.41 -8.19
N LEU A 43 -1.47 -0.16 -7.57
CA LEU A 43 -0.35 -1.11 -7.57
C LEU A 43 -0.70 -2.37 -6.77
N ASN A 44 -1.31 -2.24 -5.60
CA ASN A 44 -1.77 -3.39 -4.81
C ASN A 44 -2.74 -4.26 -5.61
N LEU A 45 -3.71 -3.66 -6.31
CA LEU A 45 -4.64 -4.41 -7.16
C LEU A 45 -3.94 -5.13 -8.31
N LYS A 46 -2.95 -4.49 -8.94
CA LYS A 46 -2.14 -5.13 -9.98
C LYS A 46 -1.37 -6.34 -9.43
N GLN A 47 -0.78 -6.20 -8.25
CA GLN A 47 -0.07 -7.32 -7.60
C GLN A 47 -1.01 -8.48 -7.28
N LEU A 48 -2.22 -8.20 -6.77
CA LEU A 48 -3.26 -9.23 -6.55
C LEU A 48 -3.65 -9.93 -7.85
N SER A 49 -3.89 -9.16 -8.94
CA SER A 49 -4.26 -9.74 -10.24
C SER A 49 -3.17 -10.64 -10.82
N LEU A 50 -1.91 -10.27 -10.62
CA LEU A 50 -0.76 -11.06 -11.06
C LEU A 50 -0.72 -12.38 -10.30
N ALA A 51 -0.81 -12.33 -8.97
CA ALA A 51 -0.80 -13.52 -8.13
C ALA A 51 -1.96 -14.49 -8.44
N LEU A 52 -3.17 -13.97 -8.66
CA LEU A 52 -4.33 -14.78 -9.07
C LEU A 52 -4.11 -15.46 -10.42
N THR A 53 -3.51 -14.74 -11.37
CA THR A 53 -3.22 -15.27 -12.70
C THR A 53 -2.15 -16.35 -12.63
N THR A 54 -1.08 -16.14 -11.88
CA THR A 54 -0.04 -17.16 -11.63
C THR A 54 -0.63 -18.41 -10.98
N TYR A 55 -1.46 -18.26 -9.94
CA TYR A 55 -2.11 -19.38 -9.28
C TYR A 55 -3.00 -20.19 -10.24
N CYS A 56 -3.79 -19.49 -11.07
CA CYS A 56 -4.69 -20.12 -12.03
C CYS A 56 -3.91 -20.86 -13.13
N GLN A 57 -2.74 -20.35 -13.53
CA GLN A 57 -1.85 -21.04 -14.48
C GLN A 57 -1.28 -22.33 -13.91
N GLU A 58 -1.00 -22.40 -12.60
CA GLU A 58 -0.42 -23.58 -11.94
C GLU A 58 -1.47 -24.63 -11.53
N ASN A 59 -2.65 -24.19 -11.08
CA ASN A 59 -3.67 -25.05 -10.47
C ASN A 59 -4.95 -25.21 -11.32
N GLU A 60 -4.96 -24.67 -12.54
CA GLU A 60 -6.07 -24.70 -13.51
C GLU A 60 -7.41 -24.15 -12.99
N THR A 61 -7.40 -23.54 -11.80
CA THR A 61 -8.56 -23.07 -11.05
C THR A 61 -8.20 -21.79 -10.30
N PHE A 62 -9.18 -20.92 -10.07
CA PHE A 62 -8.98 -19.77 -9.18
C PHE A 62 -8.96 -20.20 -7.71
N PRO A 63 -8.27 -19.47 -6.81
CA PRO A 63 -8.27 -19.79 -5.39
C PRO A 63 -9.68 -19.88 -4.83
N HIS A 64 -9.89 -20.82 -3.92
CA HIS A 64 -11.16 -20.96 -3.22
C HIS A 64 -11.52 -19.68 -2.46
N GLY A 65 -12.79 -19.28 -2.55
CA GLY A 65 -13.34 -18.19 -1.75
C GLY A 65 -13.50 -18.58 -0.29
N PHE A 66 -13.86 -17.61 0.55
CA PHE A 66 -14.20 -17.86 1.96
C PHE A 66 -15.45 -18.73 2.08
N ASP A 67 -15.32 -19.93 2.65
CA ASP A 67 -16.45 -20.80 2.99
C ASP A 67 -16.47 -21.12 4.49
N ASP A 68 -17.56 -20.71 5.13
CA ASP A 68 -17.82 -20.88 6.56
C ASP A 68 -18.63 -22.14 6.88
N SER A 69 -18.95 -22.96 5.88
CA SER A 69 -19.76 -24.16 6.07
C SER A 69 -19.05 -25.16 7.00
N PRO A 70 -19.75 -25.68 8.03
CA PRO A 70 -19.17 -26.67 8.94
C PRO A 70 -18.79 -27.92 8.15
N GLY A 71 -17.48 -28.20 8.06
CA GLY A 71 -16.92 -29.30 7.25
C GLY A 71 -16.04 -28.85 6.08
N SER A 72 -15.89 -27.53 5.84
CA SER A 72 -15.00 -26.98 4.80
C SER A 72 -13.51 -27.00 5.15
N LEU A 73 -13.11 -27.91 6.06
CA LEU A 73 -11.72 -28.12 6.47
C LEU A 73 -11.03 -28.98 5.40
N VAL A 74 -10.91 -28.44 4.19
CA VAL A 74 -10.04 -29.04 3.16
C VAL A 74 -8.63 -28.60 3.49
N GLU A 75 -7.73 -29.57 3.68
CA GLU A 75 -6.33 -29.29 3.95
C GLU A 75 -5.74 -28.45 2.80
N PRO A 76 -5.10 -27.31 3.10
CA PRO A 76 -4.53 -26.45 2.09
C PRO A 76 -3.42 -27.18 1.31
N PRO A 77 -3.32 -26.99 -0.01
CA PRO A 77 -2.18 -27.50 -0.77
C PRO A 77 -0.87 -26.84 -0.31
N GLY A 78 0.14 -27.64 0.03
CA GLY A 78 1.47 -27.18 0.45
C GLY A 78 1.71 -27.28 1.96
N ASP A 79 2.96 -27.10 2.40
CA ASP A 79 3.38 -27.10 3.81
C ASP A 79 2.87 -25.86 4.55
N TYR A 80 1.56 -25.75 4.69
CA TYR A 80 0.90 -24.62 5.33
C TYR A 80 1.27 -24.56 6.81
N ILE A 81 1.83 -23.43 7.23
CA ILE A 81 2.08 -23.12 8.64
C ILE A 81 0.77 -22.59 9.23
N GLY A 82 -0.11 -23.49 9.67
CA GLY A 82 -1.36 -23.14 10.36
C GLY A 82 -2.17 -24.38 10.73
N ASP A 83 -3.33 -24.18 11.34
CA ASP A 83 -4.18 -25.25 11.87
C ASP A 83 -5.47 -25.31 11.05
N SER A 84 -5.67 -26.42 10.33
CA SER A 84 -6.84 -26.66 9.49
C SER A 84 -8.17 -26.64 10.27
N THR A 85 -8.13 -26.66 11.60
CA THR A 85 -9.30 -26.48 12.48
C THR A 85 -9.79 -25.03 12.51
N TYR A 86 -8.88 -24.06 12.39
CA TYR A 86 -9.18 -22.63 12.46
C TYR A 86 -9.11 -21.94 11.10
N ASP A 87 -8.29 -22.47 10.19
CA ASP A 87 -8.03 -21.90 8.88
C ASP A 87 -9.03 -22.43 7.85
N LYS A 88 -10.11 -21.67 7.67
CA LYS A 88 -11.21 -22.04 6.78
C LYS A 88 -10.80 -22.06 5.30
N MET A 89 -11.58 -22.78 4.49
CA MET A 89 -11.53 -22.70 3.03
C MET A 89 -11.39 -21.24 2.55
N GLY A 90 -10.33 -20.98 1.79
CA GLY A 90 -10.04 -19.66 1.22
C GLY A 90 -9.24 -18.70 2.11
N TRP A 91 -8.93 -19.03 3.36
CA TRP A 91 -8.01 -18.21 4.19
C TRP A 91 -6.54 -18.37 3.77
N TRP A 92 -6.12 -19.59 3.42
CA TRP A 92 -4.72 -19.90 3.18
C TRP A 92 -4.12 -19.23 1.93
N TRP A 93 -4.90 -18.95 0.89
CA TRP A 93 -4.34 -18.36 -0.34
C TRP A 93 -3.86 -16.91 -0.13
N PHE A 94 -4.36 -16.20 0.90
CA PHE A 94 -3.80 -14.92 1.32
C PHE A 94 -2.37 -15.05 1.89
N HIS A 95 -1.98 -16.22 2.37
CA HIS A 95 -0.60 -16.50 2.76
C HIS A 95 0.32 -16.64 1.54
N PHE A 96 -0.17 -17.24 0.44
CA PHE A 96 0.54 -17.26 -0.83
C PHE A 96 0.75 -15.84 -1.38
N LEU A 97 -0.22 -14.94 -1.19
CA LEU A 97 -0.07 -13.52 -1.51
C LEU A 97 1.03 -12.83 -0.69
N ALA A 98 1.18 -13.17 0.60
CA ALA A 98 2.22 -12.58 1.46
C ALA A 98 3.63 -12.87 0.91
N ASN A 99 3.85 -14.08 0.38
CA ASN A 99 5.11 -14.47 -0.24
C ASN A 99 5.37 -13.71 -1.56
N ILE A 100 4.33 -13.51 -2.39
CA ILE A 100 4.43 -12.78 -3.67
C ILE A 100 4.60 -11.26 -3.47
N LEU A 101 4.03 -10.71 -2.40
CA LEU A 101 4.07 -9.26 -2.10
C LEU A 101 5.36 -8.81 -1.41
N GLY A 102 6.31 -9.71 -1.13
CA GLY A 102 7.65 -9.37 -0.65
C GLY A 102 7.63 -8.46 0.57
N LYS A 103 6.78 -8.80 1.55
CA LYS A 103 6.70 -8.05 2.80
C LYS A 103 7.26 -8.92 3.93
N ASP A 104 8.58 -8.85 4.09
CA ASP A 104 9.26 -9.19 5.33
C ASP A 104 8.76 -8.30 6.48
#